data_AF-A0A939NB15-F1
#
_entry.id   AF-A0A939NB15-F1
#
_cell.length_a   1.000
_cell.length_b   1.000
_cell.length_c   1.000
_cell.angle_alpha   90.00
_cell.angle_beta   90.00
_cell.angle_gamma   90.00
#
_symmetry.space_group_name_H-M   'P 1'
#
loop_
_entity.id
_entity.type
_entity.pdbx_description
1 polymer ?
#
loop_
_entity_poly.entity_id
_entity_poly.type
_entity_poly.pdbx_seq_one_letter_code
_entity_poly.pdbx_strand_id
1 'polypeptide(L)'
;MPLNSIFNFIPIIGSWSSTMKIPARLASSLLVATLFNSHYIFAETLLNQPVELNHATVFLRGAELDNTVTLSLNKGESSVVLTNIANNIDPRTLSINLKHDDVVIRSVNLQKIATEANYPIAIVELLEQKNY
;
A
#
# COMPACT_ATOMS: atom_id res chain seq x y z
N MET A 1 79.35 9.80 31.93
CA MET A 1 79.73 8.46 31.42
C MET A 1 78.74 7.45 31.98
N PRO A 2 78.22 6.44 31.24
CA PRO A 2 78.60 5.88 29.93
C PRO A 2 77.58 6.27 28.79
N LEU A 3 77.93 6.29 27.49
CA LEU A 3 77.97 5.20 26.47
C LEU A 3 76.64 4.41 26.50
N ASN A 4 75.82 4.19 25.46
CA ASN A 4 75.99 3.94 24.02
C ASN A 4 74.60 3.71 23.37
N SER A 5 74.50 3.94 22.05
CA SER A 5 73.56 3.34 21.06
C SER A 5 72.72 4.38 20.31
N ILE A 6 73.28 4.89 19.21
CA ILE A 6 72.52 5.50 18.12
C ILE A 6 72.30 4.39 17.10
N PHE A 7 71.08 3.87 17.02
CA PHE A 7 70.69 3.00 15.91
C PHE A 7 70.63 3.84 14.64
N ASN A 8 71.65 3.71 13.79
CA ASN A 8 71.58 4.13 12.40
C ASN A 8 70.68 3.16 11.65
N PHE A 9 69.41 3.52 11.46
CA PHE A 9 68.55 2.88 10.47
C PHE A 9 68.77 3.56 9.13
N ILE A 10 69.45 2.86 8.21
CA ILE A 10 69.51 3.22 6.80
C ILE A 10 68.23 2.68 6.15
N PRO A 11 67.28 3.50 5.68
CA PRO A 11 66.18 2.98 4.88
C PRO A 11 66.68 2.68 3.47
N ILE A 12 66.67 1.41 3.10
CA ILE A 12 66.81 0.98 1.70
C ILE A 12 65.52 1.38 1.00
N ILE A 13 65.57 2.45 0.20
CA ILE A 13 64.43 2.93 -0.59
C ILE A 13 64.30 2.00 -1.81
N GLY A 14 63.52 0.93 -1.67
CA GLY A 14 63.03 0.14 -2.78
C GLY A 14 61.80 0.82 -3.39
N SER A 15 61.97 1.43 -4.57
CA SER A 15 60.87 1.93 -5.39
C SER A 15 60.03 0.76 -5.93
N TRP A 16 58.80 0.61 -5.44
CA TRP A 16 57.76 -0.20 -6.10
C TRP A 16 56.62 0.72 -6.54
N SER A 17 56.75 1.31 -7.72
CA SER A 17 55.60 1.92 -8.41
C SER A 17 54.96 0.86 -9.32
N SER A 18 54.04 0.06 -8.77
CA SER A 18 53.11 -0.69 -9.60
C SER A 18 51.86 0.15 -9.81
N THR A 19 51.89 1.01 -10.82
CA THR A 19 50.68 1.70 -11.29
C THR A 19 49.80 0.65 -11.97
N MET A 20 48.72 0.22 -11.30
CA MET A 20 47.73 -0.66 -11.89
C MET A 20 46.98 0.12 -12.98
N LYS A 21 47.35 -0.08 -14.25
CA LYS A 21 46.61 0.48 -15.38
C LYS A 21 45.39 -0.40 -15.63
N ILE A 22 44.25 -0.03 -15.06
CA ILE A 22 42.96 -0.64 -15.41
C ILE A 22 42.71 -0.31 -16.88
N PRO A 23 42.60 -1.31 -17.78
CA PRO A 23 42.31 -1.04 -19.17
C PRO A 23 40.91 -0.42 -19.27
N ALA A 24 40.79 0.75 -19.93
CA ALA A 24 39.56 1.52 -20.02
C ALA A 24 38.34 0.71 -20.52
N ARG A 25 38.57 -0.38 -21.27
CA ARG A 25 37.51 -1.26 -21.79
C ARG A 25 36.78 -2.06 -20.69
N LEU A 26 37.45 -2.37 -19.58
CA LEU A 26 36.84 -3.06 -18.43
C LEU A 26 36.05 -2.10 -17.53
N ALA A 27 36.46 -0.83 -17.46
CA ALA A 27 35.70 0.20 -16.73
C ALA A 27 34.40 0.56 -17.46
N SER A 28 34.41 0.54 -18.81
CA SER A 28 33.23 0.88 -19.61
C SER A 28 32.10 -0.15 -19.53
N SER A 29 32.37 -1.45 -19.31
CA SER A 29 31.30 -2.45 -19.18
C SER A 29 30.56 -2.37 -17.85
N LEU A 30 31.23 -1.92 -16.78
CA LEU A 30 30.65 -1.80 -15.44
C LEU A 30 29.66 -0.63 -15.34
N LEU A 31 29.87 0.43 -16.13
CA LEU A 31 29.01 1.62 -16.13
C LEU A 31 27.67 1.37 -16.85
N VAL A 32 27.62 0.46 -17.83
CA VAL A 32 26.40 0.14 -18.60
C VAL A 32 25.45 -0.80 -17.85
N ALA A 33 25.96 -1.62 -16.93
CA ALA A 33 25.15 -2.62 -16.21
C ALA A 33 24.20 -2.03 -15.14
N THR A 34 24.34 -0.76 -14.77
CA THR A 34 23.51 -0.12 -13.73
C THR A 34 22.31 0.66 -14.26
N LEU A 35 22.07 0.71 -15.58
CA LEU A 35 20.99 1.47 -16.19
C LEU A 35 19.60 0.78 -16.18
N PHE A 36 19.46 -0.41 -15.58
CA PHE A 36 18.25 -1.24 -15.74
C PHE A 36 17.55 -1.67 -14.46
N ASN A 37 17.62 -0.94 -13.34
CA ASN A 37 16.79 -1.31 -12.16
C ASN A 37 16.30 -0.11 -11.34
N SER A 38 15.42 0.71 -11.92
CA SER A 38 14.49 1.52 -11.11
C SER A 38 13.05 1.23 -11.54
N HIS A 39 12.56 0.04 -11.19
CA HIS A 39 11.12 -0.20 -11.22
C HIS A 39 10.54 0.42 -9.94
N TYR A 40 9.98 1.62 -10.04
CA TYR A 40 9.10 2.14 -9.00
C TYR A 40 7.80 1.31 -9.07
N ILE A 41 7.72 0.26 -8.26
CA ILE A 41 6.46 -0.45 -8.05
C ILE A 41 5.62 0.41 -7.11
N PHE A 42 4.84 1.33 -7.66
CA PHE A 42 3.67 1.88 -6.97
C PHE A 42 2.60 0.78 -6.99
N ALA A 43 2.63 -0.08 -5.97
CA ALA A 43 1.54 -1.03 -5.75
C ALA A 43 0.36 -0.24 -5.17
N GLU A 44 -0.57 0.18 -6.03
CA GLU A 44 -1.89 0.64 -5.58
C GLU A 44 -2.61 -0.59 -5.02
N THR A 45 -2.57 -0.76 -3.69
CA THR A 45 -3.27 -1.86 -3.05
C THR A 45 -4.75 -1.53 -2.97
N LEU A 46 -5.55 -2.24 -3.77
CA LEU A 46 -6.99 -2.16 -3.75
C LEU A 46 -7.52 -3.12 -2.67
N LEU A 47 -8.06 -2.55 -1.59
CA LEU A 47 -8.69 -3.31 -0.51
C LEU A 47 -10.21 -3.35 -0.72
N ASN A 48 -10.73 -4.52 -1.08
CA ASN A 48 -12.16 -4.79 -1.10
C ASN A 48 -12.59 -5.24 0.29
N GLN A 49 -13.34 -4.38 0.99
CA GLN A 49 -13.86 -4.70 2.31
C GLN A 49 -15.40 -4.69 2.27
N PRO A 50 -16.07 -5.83 2.47
CA PRO A 50 -17.51 -5.83 2.63
C PRO A 50 -17.88 -5.07 3.91
N VAL A 51 -18.91 -4.24 3.81
CA VAL A 51 -19.51 -3.57 4.97
C VAL A 51 -20.41 -4.59 5.68
N GLU A 52 -20.02 -4.98 6.88
CA GLU A 52 -20.87 -5.76 7.77
C GLU A 52 -21.88 -4.82 8.46
N LEU A 53 -23.16 -5.21 8.46
CA LEU A 53 -24.23 -4.44 9.08
C LEU A 53 -24.14 -4.61 10.61
N ASN A 54 -23.40 -3.73 11.29
CA ASN A 54 -23.27 -3.75 12.75
C ASN A 54 -24.52 -3.20 13.44
N HIS A 55 -25.00 -2.05 12.99
CA HIS A 55 -26.19 -1.40 13.54
C HIS A 55 -26.95 -0.67 12.43
N ALA A 56 -28.28 -0.80 12.42
CA ALA A 56 -29.15 -0.11 11.47
C ALA A 56 -30.37 0.44 12.19
N THR A 57 -30.58 1.75 12.11
CA THR A 57 -31.78 2.40 12.67
C THR A 57 -32.76 2.67 11.54
N VAL A 58 -33.96 2.10 11.62
CA VAL A 58 -35.02 2.28 10.61
C VAL A 58 -35.98 3.38 11.05
N PHE A 59 -36.19 4.36 10.17
CA PHE A 59 -37.11 5.47 10.33
C PHE A 59 -38.30 5.32 9.37
N LEU A 60 -39.38 6.08 9.60
CA LEU A 60 -40.58 6.07 8.75
C LEU A 60 -40.29 6.34 7.26
N ARG A 61 -39.17 7.01 6.93
CA ARG A 61 -38.82 7.45 5.58
C ARG A 61 -37.39 7.09 5.16
N GLY A 62 -36.71 6.21 5.88
CA GLY A 62 -35.32 5.86 5.57
C GLY A 62 -34.69 4.95 6.60
N ALA A 63 -33.41 4.66 6.43
CA ALA A 63 -32.61 3.94 7.41
C ALA A 63 -31.22 4.57 7.49
N GLU A 64 -30.66 4.58 8.69
CA GLU A 64 -29.27 4.92 8.94
C GLU A 64 -28.47 3.65 9.13
N LEU A 65 -27.32 3.55 8.46
CA LEU A 65 -26.40 2.42 8.53
C LEU A 65 -25.07 2.89 9.12
N ASP A 66 -24.76 2.38 10.30
CA ASP A 66 -23.48 2.62 10.97
C ASP A 66 -22.57 1.40 10.81
N ASN A 67 -21.35 1.63 10.31
CA ASN A 67 -20.32 0.61 10.26
C ASN A 67 -18.95 1.17 10.66
N THR A 68 -18.17 0.37 11.37
CA THR A 68 -16.79 0.66 11.71
C THR A 68 -15.93 -0.51 11.26
N VAL A 69 -14.87 -0.23 10.50
CA VAL A 69 -13.93 -1.25 10.04
C VAL A 69 -12.49 -0.81 10.28
N THR A 70 -11.63 -1.77 10.62
CA THR A 70 -10.20 -1.55 10.77
C THR A 70 -9.49 -2.05 9.52
N LEU A 71 -8.72 -1.18 8.88
CA LEU A 71 -7.99 -1.48 7.64
C LEU A 71 -6.50 -1.24 7.86
N SER A 72 -5.67 -2.14 7.33
CA SER A 72 -4.22 -1.97 7.30
C SER A 72 -3.82 -1.36 5.95
N LEU A 73 -3.54 -0.07 5.94
CA LEU A 73 -3.13 0.66 4.73
C LEU A 73 -1.61 0.70 4.63
N ASN A 74 -1.08 0.48 3.42
CA ASN A 74 0.34 0.68 3.15
C ASN A 74 0.65 2.17 3.05
N LYS A 75 1.90 2.54 3.33
CA LYS A 75 2.36 3.92 3.14
C LYS A 75 2.27 4.30 1.66
N GLY A 76 1.61 5.42 1.36
CA GLY A 76 1.42 5.92 0.00
C GLY A 76 -0.06 6.06 -0.34
N GLU A 77 -0.38 5.91 -1.63
CA GLU A 77 -1.76 5.93 -2.09
C GLU A 77 -2.39 4.54 -1.93
N SER A 78 -3.59 4.50 -1.35
CA SER A 78 -4.39 3.29 -1.18
C SER A 78 -5.81 3.55 -1.65
N SER A 79 -6.42 2.56 -2.30
CA SER A 79 -7.80 2.61 -2.76
C SER A 79 -8.61 1.58 -1.99
N VAL A 80 -9.70 2.01 -1.37
CA VAL A 80 -10.58 1.16 -0.55
C VAL A 80 -11.96 1.13 -1.19
N VAL A 81 -12.47 -0.06 -1.45
CA VAL A 81 -13.80 -0.27 -2.00
C VAL A 81 -14.68 -0.93 -0.93
N LEU A 82 -15.66 -0.17 -0.46
CA LEU A 82 -16.69 -0.64 0.45
C LEU A 82 -17.87 -1.19 -0.36
N THR A 83 -18.19 -2.46 -0.18
CA THR A 83 -19.29 -3.14 -0.88
C THR A 83 -20.44 -3.49 0.07
N ASN A 84 -21.57 -3.94 -0.48
CA ASN A 84 -22.78 -4.29 0.28
C ASN A 84 -23.39 -3.10 1.05
N ILE A 85 -23.22 -1.90 0.50
CA ILE A 85 -23.83 -0.66 0.95
C ILE A 85 -25.22 -0.50 0.32
N ALA A 86 -26.12 0.19 1.03
CA ALA A 86 -27.51 0.34 0.62
C ALA A 86 -27.67 0.95 -0.78
N ASN A 87 -28.67 0.49 -1.55
CA ASN A 87 -28.87 0.85 -2.96
C ASN A 87 -29.28 2.32 -3.19
N ASN A 88 -29.86 2.99 -2.20
CA ASN A 88 -30.43 4.34 -2.32
C ASN A 88 -29.87 5.30 -1.26
N ILE A 89 -28.54 5.43 -1.24
CA ILE A 89 -27.82 6.36 -0.37
C ILE A 89 -27.85 7.76 -0.99
N ASP A 90 -28.18 8.77 -0.19
CA ASP A 90 -27.93 10.17 -0.54
C ASP A 90 -26.43 10.49 -0.29
N PRO A 91 -25.64 10.85 -1.33
CA PRO A 91 -24.23 11.20 -1.15
C PRO A 91 -23.99 12.31 -0.12
N ARG A 92 -24.98 13.18 0.10
CA ARG A 92 -24.90 14.30 1.05
C ARG A 92 -24.99 13.86 2.50
N THR A 93 -25.45 12.64 2.77
CA THR A 93 -25.60 12.08 4.11
C THR A 93 -24.47 11.11 4.44
N LEU A 94 -23.49 10.93 3.55
CA LEU A 94 -22.32 10.08 3.80
C LEU A 94 -21.35 10.80 4.74
N SER A 95 -21.10 10.18 5.89
CA SER A 95 -20.09 10.62 6.84
C SER A 95 -19.03 9.54 6.97
N ILE A 96 -17.75 9.91 6.81
CA ILE A 96 -16.61 9.02 6.98
C ILE A 96 -15.71 9.64 8.04
N ASN A 97 -15.46 8.90 9.11
CA ASN A 97 -14.55 9.32 10.16
C ASN A 97 -13.32 8.41 10.18
N LEU A 98 -12.15 9.01 10.30
CA LEU A 98 -10.87 8.30 10.43
C LEU A 98 -10.41 8.42 11.87
N LYS A 99 -9.91 7.31 12.42
CA LYS A 99 -9.40 7.28 13.80
C LYS A 99 -8.00 7.91 13.93
N HIS A 100 -7.24 7.94 12.85
CA HIS A 100 -5.85 8.40 12.83
C HIS A 100 -5.68 9.59 11.88
N ASP A 101 -4.84 10.53 12.28
CA ASP A 101 -4.64 11.83 11.59
C ASP A 101 -3.62 11.75 10.44
N ASP A 102 -2.95 10.62 10.27
CA ASP A 102 -1.92 10.38 9.25
C ASP A 102 -2.48 9.93 7.90
N VAL A 103 -3.80 9.75 7.82
CA VAL A 103 -4.53 9.37 6.61
C VAL A 103 -5.41 10.53 6.15
N VAL A 104 -5.30 10.88 4.86
CA VAL A 104 -6.14 11.92 4.24
C VAL A 104 -6.98 11.28 3.14
N ILE A 105 -8.29 11.53 3.18
CA ILE A 105 -9.22 11.13 2.12
C ILE A 105 -9.02 12.06 0.93
N ARG A 106 -8.50 11.53 -0.19
CA ARG A 106 -8.30 12.31 -1.42
C ARG A 106 -9.59 12.46 -2.22
N SER A 107 -10.38 11.40 -2.29
CA SER A 107 -11.65 11.39 -3.01
C SER A 107 -12.56 10.30 -2.46
N VAL A 108 -13.86 10.50 -2.65
CA VAL A 108 -14.90 9.51 -2.36
C VAL A 108 -15.80 9.44 -3.59
N ASN A 109 -16.11 8.23 -4.03
CA ASN A 109 -16.99 8.00 -5.16
C ASN A 109 -18.00 6.91 -4.81
N LEU A 110 -19.28 7.18 -5.10
CA LEU A 110 -20.36 6.21 -4.92
C LEU A 110 -20.65 5.55 -6.27
N GLN A 111 -20.47 4.24 -6.32
CA GLN A 111 -20.73 3.44 -7.51
C GLN A 111 -21.89 2.49 -7.24
N LYS A 112 -22.86 2.49 -8.15
CA LYS A 112 -23.92 1.50 -8.16
C LYS A 112 -23.54 0.39 -9.12
N ILE A 113 -23.09 -0.73 -8.57
CA ILE A 113 -22.79 -1.94 -9.34
C ILE A 113 -23.96 -2.89 -9.13
N ALA A 114 -24.59 -3.33 -10.23
CA ALA A 114 -25.65 -4.32 -10.14
C ALA A 114 -25.04 -5.65 -9.68
N THR A 115 -25.40 -6.10 -8.49
CA THR A 115 -25.09 -7.43 -7.97
C THR A 115 -26.37 -8.25 -7.96
N GLU A 116 -26.32 -9.49 -8.46
CA GLU A 116 -27.46 -10.40 -8.31
C GLU A 116 -27.73 -10.63 -6.82
N ALA A 117 -28.99 -10.51 -6.42
CA ALA A 117 -29.38 -10.69 -5.03
C ALA A 117 -29.25 -12.16 -4.67
N ASN A 118 -28.32 -12.48 -3.76
CA ASN A 118 -28.17 -13.83 -3.21
C ASN A 118 -29.05 -13.96 -1.96
N TYR A 119 -30.28 -14.43 -2.15
CA TYR A 119 -31.18 -14.69 -1.04
C TYR A 119 -30.96 -16.11 -0.48
N PRO A 120 -31.04 -16.30 0.85
CA PRO A 120 -31.12 -17.64 1.42
C PRO A 120 -32.36 -18.35 0.89
N ILE A 121 -32.25 -19.67 0.67
CA ILE A 121 -33.27 -20.54 0.06
C ILE A 121 -34.66 -20.34 0.68
N ALA A 122 -34.74 -20.19 2.01
CA ALA A 122 -36.00 -19.97 2.70
C ALA A 122 -36.77 -18.72 2.22
N ILE A 123 -36.07 -17.65 1.80
CA ILE A 123 -36.70 -16.44 1.26
C ILE A 123 -37.15 -16.67 -0.19
N VAL A 124 -36.39 -17.45 -0.96
CA VAL A 124 -36.73 -17.79 -2.35
C VAL A 124 -38.04 -18.56 -2.40
N GLU A 125 -38.21 -19.55 -1.53
CA GLU A 125 -39.47 -20.32 -1.41
C GLU A 125 -40.67 -19.44 -1.05
N LEU A 126 -40.49 -18.46 -0.16
CA LEU A 126 -41.53 -17.51 0.22
C LEU A 126 -41.89 -16.54 -0.92
N LEU A 127 -40.92 -16.17 -1.76
CA LEU A 127 -41.16 -15.33 -2.92
C LEU A 127 -41.95 -16.06 -4.00
N GLU A 128 -41.68 -17.36 -4.22
CA GLU A 128 -42.45 -18.19 -5.14
C GLU A 128 -43.90 -18.37 -4.68
N GLN A 129 -44.12 -18.59 -3.38
CA GLN A 129 -45.47 -18.72 -2.80
C GLN A 129 -46.31 -17.44 -2.90
N LYS A 130 -45.69 -16.25 -2.88
CA LYS A 130 -46.40 -14.96 -2.99
C LYS A 130 -46.87 -14.64 -4.41
N ASN A 131 -46.36 -15.34 -5.42
CA ASN A 131 -46.69 -15.13 -6.84
C ASN A 131 -47.83 -16.04 -7.33
N TYR A 132 -48.46 -16.81 -6.44
CA TYR A 132 -49.67 -17.59 -6.67
C TYR A 132 -50.90 -16.95 -6.02
#